data_AF-A0A7C6KBQ6-F1
#
_entry.id   AF-A0A7C6KBQ6-F1
#
_cell.length_a   1.000
_cell.length_b   1.000
_cell.length_c   1.000
_cell.angle_alpha   90.00
_cell.angle_beta   90.00
_cell.angle_gamma   90.00
#
_symmetry.space_group_name_H-M   'P 1'
#
loop_
_entity.id
_entity.type
_entity.pdbx_description
1 polymer ?
#
loop_
_entity_poly.entity_id
_entity_poly.type
_entity_poly.pdbx_seq_one_letter_code
_entity_poly.pdbx_strand_id
1 'polypeptide(L)'
;MAEAGYDVILVCPGDSGSYQKGVYRDSIPLPQSRRERLTRSMYEACNAALAHKADLYHFHDPDLIRIAPRLKRSGAKVVYDSHEDVRAQIRTKE
;
A
#
# COMPACT_ATOMS: atom_id res chain seq x y z
N MET A 1 -10.31 8.91 -4.35
CA MET A 1 -11.02 7.95 -3.47
C MET A 1 -11.67 8.65 -2.29
N ALA A 2 -10.93 9.35 -1.42
CA ALA A 2 -11.52 10.03 -0.25
C ALA A 2 -12.52 11.14 -0.62
N GLU A 3 -12.19 12.02 -1.57
CA GLU A 3 -13.09 13.10 -2.02
C GLU A 3 -14.34 12.58 -2.78
N ALA A 4 -14.32 11.32 -3.21
CA ALA A 4 -15.44 10.68 -3.89
C ALA A 4 -16.38 9.94 -2.89
N GLY A 5 -16.17 10.10 -1.58
CA GLY A 5 -17.03 9.54 -0.53
C GLY A 5 -16.72 8.09 -0.13
N TYR A 6 -15.58 7.55 -0.56
CA TYR A 6 -15.13 6.23 -0.11
C TYR A 6 -14.42 6.31 1.25
N ASP A 7 -14.62 5.30 2.09
CA ASP A 7 -13.78 5.10 3.26
C ASP A 7 -12.42 4.53 2.82
N VAL A 8 -11.35 5.29 3.05
CA VAL A 8 -10.02 4.97 2.54
C VAL A 8 -9.09 4.68 3.70
N ILE A 9 -8.48 3.50 3.65
CA ILE A 9 -7.45 3.09 4.61
C ILE A 9 -6.11 3.02 3.89
N LEU A 10 -5.14 3.81 4.37
CA LEU A 10 -3.78 3.79 3.90
C LEU A 10 -2.93 2.95 4.87
N VAL A 11 -2.45 1.81 4.38
CA VAL A 11 -1.49 0.96 5.11
C VAL A 11 -0.08 1.34 4.68
N CYS A 12 0.72 1.91 5.59
CA CYS A 12 2.10 2.30 5.28
C CYS A 12 3.01 2.24 6.51
N PRO A 13 4.34 2.05 6.35
CA PRO A 13 5.28 2.16 7.45
C PRO A 13 5.30 3.56 8.06
N GLY A 14 5.28 3.67 9.38
CA GLY A 14 5.38 4.96 10.08
C GLY A 14 4.57 5.01 11.39
N ASP A 15 4.25 6.22 11.83
CA ASP A 15 3.45 6.44 13.04
C ASP A 15 1.95 6.36 12.73
N SER A 16 1.25 5.55 13.52
CA SER A 16 -0.20 5.38 13.46
C SER A 16 -0.94 6.57 14.05
N GLY A 17 -2.18 6.78 13.60
CA GLY A 17 -3.15 7.57 14.37
C GLY A 17 -3.47 8.97 13.84
N SER A 18 -3.46 9.19 12.53
CA SER A 18 -4.15 10.38 11.99
C SER A 18 -5.10 10.04 10.85
N TYR A 19 -6.37 10.40 11.04
CA TYR A 19 -7.33 10.53 9.95
C TYR A 19 -7.06 11.88 9.30
N GLN A 20 -6.38 11.87 8.15
CA GLN A 20 -6.08 13.10 7.41
C GLN A 20 -6.86 13.09 6.10
N LYS A 21 -7.65 14.16 5.88
CA LYS A 21 -8.37 14.40 4.62
C LYS A 21 -9.27 13.23 4.16
N GLY A 22 -9.97 12.57 5.09
CA GLY A 22 -10.85 11.45 4.73
C GLY A 22 -10.14 10.09 4.58
N VAL A 23 -8.86 10.00 4.97
CA VAL A 23 -8.07 8.76 4.88
C VAL A 23 -7.62 8.35 6.27
N TYR A 24 -7.99 7.14 6.68
CA TYR A 24 -7.48 6.51 7.90
C TYR A 24 -6.10 5.91 7.65
N ARG A 25 -5.10 6.30 8.44
CA ARG A 25 -3.75 5.72 8.33
C ARG A 25 -3.60 4.58 9.34
N ASP A 26 -3.46 3.37 8.82
CA ASP A 26 -3.06 2.19 9.59
C ASP A 26 -1.57 1.96 9.39
N SER A 27 -0.79 2.01 10.46
CA SER A 27 0.67 2.02 10.33
C SER A 27 1.29 0.69 10.71
N ILE A 28 2.26 0.29 9.91
CA ILE A 28 3.10 -0.87 10.19
C ILE A 28 4.48 -0.41 10.68
N PRO A 29 5.23 -1.27 11.39
CA PRO A 29 6.59 -0.98 11.79
C PRO A 29 7.49 -0.53 10.61
N LEU A 30 8.35 0.44 10.88
CA LEU A 30 9.37 0.88 9.92
C LEU A 30 10.37 -0.26 9.65
N PRO A 31 10.58 -0.64 8.37
CA PRO A 31 11.60 -1.65 8.04
C PRO A 31 12.99 -1.11 8.36
N GLN A 32 13.83 -1.93 8.99
CA GLN A 32 15.22 -1.56 9.31
C GLN A 32 16.17 -1.83 8.14
N SER A 33 15.72 -2.58 7.12
CA SER A 33 16.53 -2.92 5.95
C SER A 33 15.68 -3.15 4.70
N ARG A 34 16.32 -3.09 3.52
CA ARG A 34 15.67 -3.45 2.24
C ARG A 34 15.10 -4.87 2.29
N ARG A 35 15.83 -5.83 2.86
CA ARG A 35 15.36 -7.21 2.98
C ARG A 35 14.11 -7.31 3.86
N GLU A 36 14.11 -6.62 5.00
CA GLU A 36 12.96 -6.61 5.90
C GLU A 36 11.72 -5.97 5.28
N ARG A 37 11.92 -4.91 4.48
CA ARG A 37 10.84 -4.28 3.70
C ARG A 37 10.19 -5.29 2.74
N LEU A 38 11.00 -6.09 2.06
CA LEU A 38 10.55 -7.08 1.06
C LEU A 38 9.98 -8.37 1.66
N THR A 39 10.16 -8.60 2.96
CA THR A 39 9.65 -9.80 3.63
C THR A 39 8.66 -9.40 4.70
N ARG A 40 9.14 -8.99 5.88
CA ARG A 40 8.33 -8.73 7.07
C ARG A 40 7.32 -7.61 6.83
N SER A 41 7.75 -6.44 6.38
CA SER A 41 6.84 -5.30 6.20
C SER A 41 5.78 -5.60 5.13
N MET A 42 6.15 -6.33 4.07
CA MET A 42 5.20 -6.80 3.05
C MET A 42 4.11 -7.71 3.65
N TYR A 43 4.50 -8.66 4.52
CA TYR A 43 3.53 -9.53 5.19
C TYR A 43 2.67 -8.79 6.23
N GLU A 44 3.26 -7.88 6.99
CA GLU A 44 2.56 -7.03 7.95
C GLU A 44 1.53 -6.14 7.22
N ALA A 45 1.91 -5.50 6.12
CA ALA A 45 1.00 -4.73 5.27
C ALA A 45 -0.15 -5.58 4.76
N CYS A 46 0.15 -6.80 4.28
CA CYS A 46 -0.87 -7.72 3.81
C CYS A 46 -1.86 -8.10 4.91
N ASN A 47 -1.37 -8.39 6.12
CA ASN A 47 -2.21 -8.80 7.23
C ASN A 47 -3.07 -7.62 7.75
N ALA A 48 -2.48 -6.44 7.88
CA ALA A 48 -3.20 -5.21 8.24
C ALA A 48 -4.31 -4.92 7.23
N ALA A 49 -4.00 -4.95 5.93
CA ALA A 49 -4.98 -4.76 4.86
C ALA A 49 -6.14 -5.77 4.97
N LEU A 50 -5.84 -7.06 5.15
CA LEU A 50 -6.86 -8.11 5.28
C LEU A 50 -7.72 -7.97 6.54
N ALA A 51 -7.18 -7.43 7.64
CA ALA A 51 -7.93 -7.21 8.88
C ALA A 51 -9.07 -6.19 8.68
N HIS A 52 -8.88 -5.22 7.80
CA HIS A 52 -9.89 -4.22 7.45
C HIS A 52 -10.99 -4.73 6.50
N LYS A 53 -10.82 -5.92 5.90
CA LYS A 53 -11.81 -6.55 5.00
C LYS A 53 -12.30 -5.59 3.90
N ALA A 54 -11.39 -4.83 3.30
CA ALA A 54 -11.74 -3.86 2.27
C ALA A 54 -12.35 -4.53 1.02
N ASP A 55 -13.27 -3.83 0.35
CA ASP A 55 -13.86 -4.26 -0.93
C ASP A 55 -12.88 -4.12 -2.11
N LEU A 56 -11.91 -3.21 -1.98
CA LEU A 56 -10.91 -2.87 -2.98
C LEU A 56 -9.55 -2.66 -2.31
N TYR A 57 -8.55 -3.42 -2.76
CA TYR A 57 -7.15 -3.18 -2.43
C TYR A 57 -6.45 -2.51 -3.61
N HIS A 58 -5.65 -1.49 -3.32
CA HIS A 58 -4.87 -0.75 -4.30
C HIS A 58 -3.41 -0.64 -3.85
N PHE A 59 -2.45 -1.02 -4.70
CA PHE A 59 -1.04 -0.90 -4.40
C PHE A 59 -0.21 -0.58 -5.65
N HIS A 60 0.97 0.02 -5.45
CA HIS A 60 1.86 0.47 -6.52
C HIS A 60 3.24 -0.20 -6.51
N ASP A 61 3.65 -0.81 -5.40
CA ASP A 61 4.95 -1.47 -5.32
C ASP A 61 4.88 -2.84 -6.04
N PRO A 62 5.71 -3.10 -7.07
CA PRO A 62 5.73 -4.39 -7.75
C PRO A 62 6.06 -5.56 -6.81
N ASP A 63 6.76 -5.31 -5.70
CA ASP A 63 7.05 -6.35 -4.71
C ASP A 63 5.77 -6.86 -4.03
N LEU A 64 4.71 -6.03 -3.93
CA LEU A 64 3.41 -6.40 -3.38
C LEU A 64 2.57 -7.29 -4.33
N ILE A 65 2.97 -7.46 -5.59
CA ILE A 65 2.34 -8.43 -6.49
C ILE A 65 2.36 -9.84 -5.89
N ARG A 66 3.40 -10.16 -5.10
CA ARG A 66 3.53 -11.46 -4.40
C ARG A 66 2.41 -11.71 -3.39
N ILE A 67 1.83 -10.66 -2.80
CA ILE A 67 0.72 -10.77 -1.84
C ILE A 67 -0.66 -10.61 -2.49
N ALA A 68 -0.73 -10.16 -3.75
CA ALA A 68 -1.98 -9.94 -4.47
C ALA A 68 -2.91 -11.17 -4.51
N PRO A 69 -2.43 -12.42 -4.72
CA PRO A 69 -3.31 -13.59 -4.66
C PRO A 69 -3.94 -13.79 -3.28
N ARG A 70 -3.25 -13.42 -2.20
CA ARG A 70 -3.75 -13.53 -0.83
C ARG A 70 -4.84 -12.50 -0.55
N LEU A 71 -4.67 -11.27 -1.06
CA LEU A 71 -5.70 -10.23 -1.04
C LEU A 71 -6.93 -10.67 -1.83
N LYS A 72 -6.74 -11.21 -3.05
CA LYS A 72 -7.84 -11.66 -3.91
C LYS A 72 -8.67 -12.80 -3.29
N ARG A 73 -8.05 -13.66 -2.48
CA ARG A 73 -8.76 -14.73 -1.75
C ARG A 73 -9.75 -14.20 -0.70
N SER A 74 -9.66 -12.93 -0.29
CA SER A 74 -10.68 -12.34 0.59
C SER A 74 -11.98 -12.01 -0.14
N GLY A 75 -12.05 -12.17 -1.47
CA GLY A 75 -13.20 -11.81 -2.30
C GLY A 75 -13.17 -10.36 -2.80
N ALA A 76 -12.18 -9.57 -2.38
CA ALA A 76 -12.03 -8.19 -2.78
C ALA A 76 -11.44 -8.02 -4.18
N LYS A 77 -11.71 -6.88 -4.80
CA LYS A 77 -11.01 -6.46 -6.01
C LYS A 77 -9.60 -6.02 -5.64
N VAL A 78 -8.63 -6.34 -6.50
CA VAL A 78 -7.24 -5.99 -6.29
C VAL A 78 -6.77 -5.22 -7.53
N VAL A 79 -6.32 -3.99 -7.32
CA VAL A 79 -5.79 -3.11 -8.36
C VAL A 79 -4.31 -2.89 -8.09
N TYR A 80 -3.50 -3.22 -9.08
CA TYR A 80 -2.10 -2.85 -9.12
C TYR A 80 -1.95 -1.66 -10.07
N ASP A 81 -1.45 -0.55 -9.56
CA ASP A 81 -1.12 0.62 -10.37
C ASP A 81 0.40 0.74 -10.50
N SER A 82 0.90 0.36 -11.68
CA SER A 82 2.32 0.44 -11.98
C SER A 82 2.67 1.90 -12.31
N HIS A 83 2.94 2.71 -11.30
CA HIS A 83 3.58 4.01 -11.52
C HIS A 83 5.07 3.80 -11.84
N GLU A 84 5.36 3.31 -13.04
CA GLU A 84 6.69 3.46 -13.64
C GLU A 84 6.76 4.82 -14.33
N ASP A 85 6.94 5.89 -13.55
CA ASP A 85 7.44 7.15 -14.06
C ASP A 85 8.96 7.06 -14.31
N VAL A 86 9.37 6.04 -15.07
CA VAL A 86 10.75 5.83 -15.57
C VAL A 86 11.08 6.82 -16.70
N ARG A 87 10.29 7.90 -16.87
CA ARG A 87 10.48 8.89 -17.94
C ARG A 87 10.53 10.35 -17.48
N ALA A 88 10.79 10.63 -16.20
CA ALA A 88 10.95 12.02 -15.73
C ALA A 88 12.32 12.36 -15.09
N GLN A 89 13.31 11.45 -15.07
CA GLN A 89 14.67 11.77 -14.59
C GLN A 89 15.76 11.76 -15.68
N ILE A 90 15.38 11.80 -16.97
CA ILE A 90 16.29 12.26 -18.04
C ILE A 90 15.82 13.64 -18.50
N ARG A 91 15.80 14.63 -17.61
CA ARG A 91 15.96 16.01 -18.02
C ARG A 91 16.46 16.87 -16.88
N THR A 92 17.64 17.43 -17.12
CA THR A 92 18.25 18.57 -16.42
C THR A 92 18.86 18.26 -15.05
N LYS A 93 20.14 17.90 -15.07
CA LYS A 93 21.12 18.84 -14.52
C LYS A 93 22.45 18.69 -15.26
N GLU A 94 22.84 19.78 -15.90
CA GLU A 94 24.23 20.10 -16.26
C GLU A 94 25.13 20.06 -15.02
#